data_AF-U2YPK0-F1
#
_entry.id   AF-U2YPK0-F1
#
_cell.length_a   1.000
_cell.length_b   1.000
_cell.length_c   1.000
_cell.angle_alpha   90.00
_cell.angle_beta   90.00
_cell.angle_gamma   90.00
#
_symmetry.space_group_name_H-M   'P 1'
#
loop_
_entity.id
_entity.type
_entity.pdbx_description
1 polymer ?
#
loop_
_entity_poly.entity_id
_entity_poly.type
_entity_poly.pdbx_seq_one_letter_code
_entity_poly.pdbx_strand_id
1 'polypeptide(L)'
;MIDRSHRLPLARQARELGISRGSVYYLPKPVSAADLAIMRRMDELHLEFPFAGSRMLRDLLRQEGIKIGRGHFPGDAAAMKLLYLVLNHAAQEWKRPPREWTEAKTQFAVIFGERFVI
;
A
#
# COMPACT_ATOMS: atom_id res chain seq x y z
N MET A 1 -10.51 -14.32 -7.14
CA MET A 1 -9.19 -14.76 -7.62
C MET A 1 -9.27 -14.90 -9.14
N ILE A 2 -8.25 -14.48 -9.89
CA ILE A 2 -8.24 -14.58 -11.36
C ILE A 2 -7.67 -15.94 -11.78
N ASP A 3 -8.32 -16.59 -12.74
CA ASP A 3 -7.93 -17.90 -13.26
C ASP A 3 -7.98 -17.93 -14.80
N ARG A 4 -6.89 -18.39 -15.43
CA ARG A 4 -6.79 -18.51 -16.89
C ARG A 4 -7.60 -19.68 -17.45
N SER A 5 -7.90 -20.68 -16.62
CA SER A 5 -8.68 -21.87 -16.99
C SER A 5 -10.19 -21.65 -16.84
N HIS A 6 -10.60 -20.51 -16.30
CA HIS A 6 -12.01 -20.20 -16.08
C HIS A 6 -12.74 -19.87 -17.40
N ARG A 7 -14.03 -20.21 -17.48
CA ARG A 7 -14.89 -20.00 -18.67
C ARG A 7 -15.01 -18.53 -19.10
N LEU A 8 -14.82 -17.59 -18.18
CA LEU A 8 -14.87 -16.16 -18.48
C LEU A 8 -13.48 -15.65 -18.94
N PRO A 9 -13.40 -14.81 -19.98
CA PRO A 9 -12.15 -14.18 -20.37
C PRO A 9 -11.52 -13.34 -19.24
N LEU A 10 -10.19 -13.30 -19.15
CA LEU A 10 -9.44 -12.54 -18.13
C LEU A 10 -9.87 -11.07 -18.03
N ALA A 11 -10.19 -10.44 -19.17
CA ALA A 11 -10.67 -9.07 -19.20
C ALA A 11 -12.02 -8.89 -18.48
N ARG A 12 -12.90 -9.90 -18.58
CA ARG A 12 -14.18 -9.90 -17.88
C ARG A 12 -13.96 -10.13 -16.38
N GLN A 13 -13.12 -11.10 -16.03
CA GLN A 13 -12.76 -11.36 -14.63
C GLN A 13 -12.16 -10.12 -13.95
N ALA A 14 -11.25 -9.41 -14.62
CA ALA A 14 -10.67 -8.16 -14.11
C ALA A 14 -11.73 -7.08 -13.86
N ARG A 15 -12.68 -6.92 -14.80
CA ARG A 15 -13.77 -5.95 -14.70
C ARG A 15 -14.73 -6.28 -13.56
N GLU A 16 -15.13 -7.55 -13.40
CA GLU A 16 -16.00 -7.97 -12.29
C GLU A 16 -15.30 -7.79 -10.92
N LEU A 17 -13.97 -7.91 -10.88
CA LEU A 17 -13.16 -7.68 -9.68
C LEU A 17 -12.80 -6.20 -9.46
N GLY A 18 -13.19 -5.29 -10.36
CA GLY A 18 -12.86 -3.87 -10.25
C GLY A 18 -11.36 -3.55 -10.37
N ILE A 19 -10.56 -4.43 -10.97
CA ILE A 19 -9.11 -4.21 -11.15
C ILE A 19 -8.75 -3.95 -12.61
N SER A 20 -7.66 -3.23 -12.83
CA SER A 20 -7.13 -2.97 -14.17
C SER A 20 -6.81 -4.28 -14.89
N ARG A 21 -7.20 -4.40 -16.15
CA ARG A 21 -6.80 -5.52 -17.02
C ARG A 21 -5.27 -5.67 -17.08
N GLY A 22 -4.51 -4.59 -16.95
CA GLY A 22 -3.05 -4.61 -16.97
C GLY A 22 -2.43 -5.30 -15.75
N SER A 23 -3.05 -5.21 -14.57
CA SER A 23 -2.52 -5.86 -13.36
C SER A 23 -2.59 -7.38 -13.44
N VAL A 24 -3.52 -7.92 -14.25
CA VAL A 24 -3.65 -9.37 -14.50
C VAL A 24 -2.44 -9.96 -15.22
N TYR A 25 -1.79 -9.16 -16.07
CA TYR A 25 -0.62 -9.58 -16.83
C TYR A 25 0.70 -9.24 -16.12
N TYR A 26 0.63 -8.50 -15.01
CA TYR A 26 1.81 -8.17 -14.24
C TYR A 26 2.33 -9.42 -13.53
N LEU A 27 3.59 -9.76 -13.81
CA LEU A 27 4.33 -10.76 -13.04
C LEU A 27 5.17 -10.00 -12.01
N PRO A 28 5.02 -10.28 -10.71
CA PRO A 28 5.85 -9.69 -9.67
C PRO A 28 7.32 -9.93 -9.98
N LYS A 29 8.09 -8.85 -10.11
CA LYS A 29 9.55 -8.94 -10.23
C LYS A 29 10.16 -8.86 -8.84
N PRO A 30 11.11 -9.74 -8.50
CA PRO A 30 11.85 -9.60 -7.24
C PRO A 30 12.61 -8.27 -7.24
N VAL A 31 12.62 -7.60 -6.10
CA VAL A 31 13.40 -6.38 -5.89
C VAL A 31 14.88 -6.74 -5.87
N SER A 32 15.73 -5.94 -6.53
CA SER A 32 17.17 -6.19 -6.53
C SER A 32 17.74 -6.03 -5.10
N ALA A 33 18.84 -6.73 -4.79
CA ALA A 33 19.48 -6.61 -3.49
C ALA A 33 19.93 -5.17 -3.18
N ALA A 34 20.36 -4.44 -4.21
CA ALA A 34 20.74 -3.03 -4.10
C ALA A 34 19.53 -2.15 -3.75
N ASP A 35 18.40 -2.33 -4.44
CA ASP A 35 17.18 -1.55 -4.17
C ASP A 35 16.62 -1.88 -2.77
N LEU A 36 16.67 -3.15 -2.36
CA LEU A 36 16.24 -3.56 -1.02
C LEU A 36 17.10 -2.92 0.08
N ALA A 37 18.42 -2.79 -0.13
CA ALA A 37 19.30 -2.10 0.81
C ALA A 37 18.95 -0.61 0.93
N ILE A 38 18.65 0.06 -0.19
CA ILE A 38 18.20 1.47 -0.19
C ILE A 38 16.87 1.60 0.55
N MET A 39 15.92 0.68 0.32
CA MET A 39 14.63 0.70 1.00
C MET A 39 14.77 0.56 2.52
N ARG A 40 15.59 -0.41 2.99
CA ARG A 40 15.87 -0.58 4.41
C ARG A 40 16.50 0.67 5.01
N ARG A 41 17.46 1.29 4.31
CA ARG A 41 18.07 2.53 4.79
C ARG A 41 17.06 3.68 4.89
N MET A 42 16.15 3.79 3.92
CA MET A 42 15.03 4.75 4.02
C MET A 42 14.11 4.45 5.21
N ASP A 43 13.91 3.19 5.59
CA ASP A 43 13.15 2.76 6.78
C ASP A 43 13.81 3.24 8.05
N GLU A 44 15.09 2.97 8.21
CA GLU A 44 15.90 3.44 9.33
C GLU A 44 15.87 4.97 9.46
N LEU A 45 16.11 5.70 8.36
CA LEU A 45 16.10 7.16 8.35
C LEU A 45 14.73 7.75 8.73
N HIS A 46 13.62 7.07 8.45
CA HIS A 46 12.30 7.52 8.89
C HIS A 46 12.04 7.24 10.37
N LEU A 47 12.65 6.19 10.93
CA LEU A 47 12.57 5.94 12.37
C LEU A 47 13.40 6.98 13.14
N GLU A 48 14.57 7.34 12.62
CA GLU A 48 15.43 8.38 13.19
C GLU A 48 14.87 9.79 12.99
N PHE A 49 14.33 10.06 11.80
CA PHE A 49 13.80 11.37 11.40
C PHE A 49 12.36 11.24 10.88
N PRO A 50 11.35 11.10 11.77
CA PRO A 50 9.95 10.94 11.36
C PRO A 50 9.39 12.10 10.53
N PHE A 51 10.01 13.27 10.63
CA PHE A 51 9.67 14.48 9.87
C PHE A 51 10.35 14.57 8.50
N ALA A 52 11.28 13.68 8.17
CA ALA A 52 12.04 13.74 6.94
C ALA A 52 11.17 13.34 5.73
N GLY A 53 10.65 14.33 5.03
CA GLY A 53 9.97 14.12 3.75
C GLY A 53 10.91 13.65 2.63
N SER A 54 10.34 13.31 1.47
CA SER A 54 11.06 12.71 0.33
C SER A 54 12.31 13.49 -0.12
N ARG A 55 12.26 14.83 -0.11
CA ARG A 55 13.41 15.68 -0.47
C ARG A 55 14.54 15.56 0.55
N MET A 56 14.21 15.59 1.84
CA MET A 56 15.18 15.49 2.93
C MET A 56 15.84 14.12 2.95
N LEU A 57 15.07 13.03 2.79
CA LEU A 57 15.60 11.67 2.71
C LEU A 57 16.54 11.47 1.53
N ARG A 58 16.20 12.03 0.36
CA ARG A 58 17.09 12.01 -0.79
C ARG A 58 18.42 12.69 -0.47
N ASP A 59 18.38 13.81 0.23
CA ASP A 59 19.59 14.56 0.56
C ASP A 59 20.43 13.83 1.64
N LEU A 60 19.78 13.15 2.61
CA LEU A 60 20.42 12.27 3.58
C LEU A 60 21.09 11.06 2.91
N LEU A 61 20.37 10.35 2.05
CA LEU A 61 20.93 9.25 1.26
C LEU A 61 22.10 9.73 0.38
N ARG A 62 22.00 10.94 -0.18
CA ARG A 62 23.08 11.54 -0.96
C ARG A 62 24.32 11.82 -0.11
N GLN A 63 24.17 12.21 1.16
CA GLN A 63 25.29 12.37 2.09
C GLN A 63 25.96 11.03 2.39
N GLU A 64 25.21 9.93 2.37
CA GLU A 64 25.73 8.54 2.48
C GLU A 64 26.30 8.00 1.15
N GLY A 65 26.37 8.82 0.10
CA GLY A 65 26.86 8.41 -1.22
C GLY A 65 25.84 7.65 -2.08
N ILE A 66 24.62 7.45 -1.57
CA ILE A 66 23.53 6.76 -2.28
C ILE A 66 22.78 7.76 -3.16
N LYS A 67 23.00 7.68 -4.48
CA LYS A 67 22.29 8.52 -5.46
C LYS A 67 21.02 7.82 -5.95
N ILE A 68 19.85 8.35 -5.57
CA ILE A 68 18.56 7.94 -6.11
C ILE A 68 18.10 8.87 -7.25
N GLY A 69 17.50 8.30 -8.30
CA GLY A 69 17.09 9.01 -9.52
C GLY A 69 15.78 9.83 -9.40
N ARG A 70 15.34 10.44 -10.51
CA ARG A 70 14.11 11.27 -10.63
C ARG A 70 12.81 10.46 -10.86
N GLY A 71 12.75 9.21 -10.40
CA GLY A 71 11.47 8.53 -10.21
C GLY A 71 10.92 8.95 -8.86
N HIS A 72 9.63 9.33 -8.76
CA HIS A 72 9.06 9.82 -7.49
C HIS A 72 9.27 8.81 -6.35
N PHE A 73 9.36 7.52 -6.70
CA PHE A 73 9.76 6.42 -5.83
C PHE A 73 10.71 5.46 -6.55
N PRO A 74 11.70 4.86 -5.86
CA PRO A 74 12.59 3.85 -6.43
C PRO A 74 11.90 2.51 -6.77
N GLY A 75 10.63 2.32 -6.37
CA GLY A 75 9.79 1.17 -6.73
C GLY A 75 8.43 1.19 -6.02
N ASP A 76 7.54 0.26 -6.37
CA ASP A 76 6.17 0.17 -5.83
C ASP A 76 6.12 0.05 -4.30
N ALA A 77 7.13 -0.58 -3.70
CA ALA A 77 7.21 -0.73 -2.26
C ALA A 77 7.61 0.57 -1.52
N ALA A 78 8.38 1.46 -2.15
CA ALA A 78 8.64 2.79 -1.60
C ALA A 78 7.40 3.70 -1.67
N ALA A 79 6.59 3.55 -2.73
CA ALA A 79 5.27 4.16 -2.80
C ALA A 79 4.32 3.59 -1.72
N MET A 80 4.33 2.27 -1.53
CA MET A 80 3.55 1.59 -0.50
C MET A 80 3.90 2.06 0.91
N LYS A 81 5.20 2.25 1.18
CA LYS A 81 5.64 2.75 2.49
C LYS A 81 5.15 4.16 2.77
N LEU A 82 5.14 5.05 1.77
CA LEU A 82 4.56 6.38 1.95
C LEU A 82 3.05 6.33 2.10
N LEU A 83 2.37 5.45 1.37
CA LEU A 83 0.95 5.19 1.59
C LEU A 83 0.70 4.74 3.04
N TYR A 84 1.50 3.80 3.55
CA TYR A 84 1.45 3.31 4.92
C TYR A 84 1.68 4.43 5.94
N LEU A 85 2.71 5.26 5.76
CA LEU A 85 3.00 6.38 6.66
C LEU A 85 1.88 7.42 6.67
N VAL A 86 1.34 7.76 5.49
CA VAL A 86 0.20 8.70 5.36
C VAL A 86 -1.05 8.13 6.03
N LEU A 87 -1.36 6.86 5.78
CA LEU A 87 -2.53 6.20 6.38
C LEU A 87 -2.39 6.09 7.90
N ASN A 88 -1.22 5.72 8.41
CA ASN A 88 -0.98 5.67 9.85
C ASN A 88 -1.09 7.04 10.49
N HIS A 89 -0.51 8.08 9.88
CA HIS A 89 -0.64 9.44 10.38
C HIS A 89 -2.10 9.90 10.38
N ALA A 90 -2.84 9.68 9.28
CA ALA A 90 -4.26 10.01 9.19
C ALA A 90 -5.11 9.22 10.20
N ALA A 91 -4.76 7.97 10.48
CA ALA A 91 -5.42 7.14 11.48
C ALA A 91 -5.24 7.68 12.91
N GLN A 92 -4.09 8.29 13.25
CA GLN A 92 -3.90 8.93 14.56
C GLN A 92 -4.86 10.10 14.79
N GLU A 93 -5.23 10.81 13.72
CA GLU A 93 -6.23 11.89 13.79
C GLU A 93 -7.67 11.38 13.78
N TRP A 94 -7.88 10.10 13.45
CA TRP A 94 -9.20 9.48 13.42
C TRP A 94 -9.66 9.07 14.81
N LYS A 95 -9.99 10.05 15.64
CA LYS A 95 -10.36 9.86 17.06
C LYS A 95 -11.83 9.52 17.29
N ARG A 96 -12.70 9.63 16.28
CA ARG A 96 -14.14 9.38 16.42
C ARG A 96 -14.68 8.47 15.32
N PRO A 97 -15.27 7.31 15.66
CA PRO A 97 -16.04 6.54 14.68
C PRO A 97 -17.27 7.35 14.23
N PRO A 98 -17.81 7.08 13.02
CA PRO A 98 -19.09 7.64 12.59
C PRO A 98 -20.18 7.38 13.66
N ARG A 99 -21.00 8.39 13.97
CA ARG A 99 -21.99 8.31 15.08
C ARG A 99 -22.96 7.14 14.91
N GLU A 100 -23.30 6.80 13.67
CA GLU A 100 -24.22 5.74 13.30
C GLU A 100 -23.56 4.34 13.25
N TRP A 101 -22.24 4.23 13.52
CA TRP A 101 -21.50 2.99 13.32
C TRP A 101 -22.06 1.80 14.14
N THR A 102 -22.58 2.06 15.33
CA THR A 102 -23.21 1.04 16.19
C THR A 102 -24.53 0.52 15.59
N GLU A 103 -25.34 1.41 15.01
CA GLU A 103 -26.60 1.05 14.35
C GLU A 103 -26.34 0.32 13.04
N ALA A 104 -25.39 0.82 12.24
CA ALA A 104 -24.96 0.19 11.00
C ALA A 104 -24.39 -1.22 11.26
N LYS A 105 -23.57 -1.41 12.32
CA LYS A 105 -23.03 -2.72 12.68
C LYS A 105 -24.14 -3.73 13.05
N THR A 106 -25.18 -3.26 13.73
CA THR A 106 -26.36 -4.10 14.05
C THR A 106 -27.10 -4.50 12.78
N GLN A 107 -27.34 -3.57 11.86
CA GLN A 107 -27.97 -3.89 10.57
C GLN A 107 -27.11 -4.84 9.72
N PHE A 108 -25.79 -4.65 9.70
CA PHE A 108 -24.89 -5.56 8.99
C PHE A 108 -24.86 -6.96 9.60
N ALA A 109 -24.94 -7.09 10.93
CA ALA A 109 -25.04 -8.39 11.59
C ALA A 109 -26.35 -9.12 11.23
N VAL A 110 -27.45 -8.39 11.04
CA VAL A 110 -28.73 -8.98 10.58
C VAL A 110 -28.67 -9.41 9.12
N ILE A 111 -28.10 -8.59 8.23
CA ILE A 111 -28.06 -8.86 6.78
C ILE A 111 -26.98 -9.88 6.42
N PHE A 112 -25.87 -9.92 7.16
CA PHE A 112 -24.67 -10.72 6.85
C PHE A 112 -24.19 -11.56 8.04
N GLY A 113 -25.11 -12.10 8.84
CA GLY A 113 -24.81 -12.83 10.08
C GLY A 113 -23.76 -13.93 9.94
N GLU A 114 -23.78 -14.67 8.82
CA GLU A 114 -22.80 -15.71 8.46
C GLU A 114 -21.33 -15.24 8.44
N ARG A 115 -21.09 -13.92 8.38
CA ARG A 115 -19.75 -13.31 8.24
C ARG A 115 -19.23 -12.66 9.52
N PHE A 116 -20.06 -12.53 10.55
CA PHE A 116 -19.64 -12.05 11.86
C PHE A 116 -19.32 -13.25 12.74
N VAL A 117 -18.03 -13.49 12.99
CA VAL A 117 -17.61 -14.42 14.04
C VAL A 117 -17.85 -13.71 15.37
N ILE A 118 -18.75 -14.25 16.19
CA ILE A 118 -18.99 -13.81 17.56
C ILE A 118 -17.86 -14.32 18.45
#